data_AF-A0A084QIU0-F1
#
_entry.id   AF-A0A084QIU0-F1
#
_cell.length_a   1.000
_cell.length_b   1.000
_cell.length_c   1.000
_cell.angle_alpha   90.00
_cell.angle_beta   90.00
_cell.angle_gamma   90.00
#
_symmetry.space_group_name_H-M   'P 1'
#
loop_
_entity.id
_entity.type
_entity.pdbx_description
1 polymer ?
#
loop_
_entity_poly.entity_id
_entity_poly.type
_entity_poly.pdbx_seq_one_letter_code
_entity_poly.pdbx_strand_id
1 'polypeptide(L)'
;MMISATSLLVLAGASRLALGQQCEHQWDGPFADHEVDGVPYLQVRQATAPPPLEIRPLIINGPSENRVDLIFFGDGYTEDEKDKFFEDAMFQATNLTDGQTFADVLPLMNFWAGFSPSAESGIGVGGVARDTVYGLYRDGTELRGVYYAYPQVARAACQSTDATKPRNMYADLSTPGSVVTASPNNGPAVLRHELGHSIIGVGEEYDGGTVYRGVNAARGPGSVPWSQWYTDPAVEPRIQRSNMPIQAYPWTLLNTTSAWSRTFSSAGTYDSHMLQFSVSGVTATTDLRVEIDGRDVGWEYNQIVGMDRWIYNIRFDEALAPGPHNLTFVLLNDDVQGTAQLCNLQILEYGDESEFEFTEGHHSLYPTYSASNATTYRPTDRLCLMRTMHSVDFCDACIEGLWWSLLRPLNLIDGITQRARTDGVTNVTLELLPLAQFREIPNSAEESYTIQWFDSDGGVLAEWANSTTALISQELGEVEVEVRFSTEQVRLDPQNVMLERETIEVQTCGQRRSEPAKL
;
A
#
# COMPACT_ATOMS: atom_id res chain seq x y z
N MET A 1 -56.04 -37.78 -27.05
CA MET A 1 -55.46 -38.99 -27.65
C MET A 1 -54.18 -39.28 -26.86
N MET A 2 -54.28 -40.21 -25.90
CA MET A 2 -53.23 -41.00 -25.17
C MET A 2 -51.92 -40.29 -24.75
N ILE A 3 -51.53 -40.05 -23.47
CA ILE A 3 -51.46 -40.90 -22.24
C ILE A 3 -50.84 -42.27 -22.54
N SER A 4 -49.82 -42.82 -21.88
CA SER A 4 -48.86 -42.45 -20.84
C SER A 4 -47.92 -43.67 -20.69
N ALA A 5 -46.78 -43.41 -20.05
CA ALA A 5 -45.83 -44.29 -19.37
C ALA A 5 -46.24 -45.71 -19.01
N THR A 6 -45.21 -46.57 -18.92
CA THR A 6 -44.82 -47.48 -17.81
C THR A 6 -44.04 -48.65 -18.44
N SER A 7 -43.02 -49.28 -17.86
CA SER A 7 -42.30 -49.16 -16.60
C SER A 7 -41.20 -50.23 -16.61
N LEU A 8 -40.35 -50.17 -15.58
CA LEU A 8 -39.85 -51.31 -14.79
C LEU A 8 -38.40 -51.78 -15.02
N LEU A 9 -37.56 -51.39 -14.04
CA LEU A 9 -36.70 -52.21 -13.16
C LEU A 9 -35.57 -53.06 -13.82
N VAL A 10 -34.35 -53.11 -13.29
CA VAL A 10 -33.95 -53.69 -11.99
C VAL A 10 -32.50 -53.30 -11.59
N LEU A 11 -32.37 -52.75 -10.38
CA LEU A 11 -31.41 -52.95 -9.27
C LEU A 11 -29.85 -53.05 -9.43
N ALA A 12 -29.22 -52.22 -8.56
CA ALA A 12 -28.34 -52.55 -7.41
C ALA A 12 -26.81 -52.42 -7.49
N GLY A 13 -26.29 -51.72 -6.47
CA GLY A 13 -24.89 -51.71 -5.99
C GLY A 13 -24.47 -50.30 -5.53
N ALA A 14 -24.67 -49.91 -4.26
CA ALA A 14 -23.64 -49.90 -3.18
C ALA A 14 -22.43 -48.98 -3.52
N SER A 15 -21.95 -48.00 -2.76
CA SER A 15 -22.15 -47.48 -1.41
C SER A 15 -21.32 -46.18 -1.26
N ARG A 16 -21.77 -45.25 -0.40
CA ARG A 16 -21.00 -44.27 0.42
C ARG A 16 -19.96 -43.34 -0.26
N LEU A 17 -20.24 -42.03 -0.23
CA LEU A 17 -19.43 -41.04 0.51
C LEU A 17 -20.22 -39.72 0.63
N ALA A 18 -20.13 -39.15 1.83
CA ALA A 18 -20.78 -37.92 2.25
C ALA A 18 -19.79 -36.75 2.17
N LEU A 19 -20.36 -35.54 2.21
CA LEU A 19 -19.78 -34.25 2.63
C LEU A 19 -18.90 -33.50 1.63
N GLY A 20 -19.26 -32.23 1.45
CA GLY A 20 -18.56 -31.23 0.66
C GLY A 20 -19.46 -30.11 0.14
N GLN A 21 -20.40 -29.66 0.98
CA GLN A 21 -21.16 -28.42 0.79
C GLN A 21 -20.35 -27.31 1.46
N GLN A 22 -20.37 -26.11 0.86
CA GLN A 22 -19.93 -24.81 1.39
C GLN A 22 -18.43 -24.45 1.24
N CYS A 23 -18.15 -23.54 0.29
CA CYS A 23 -17.70 -22.17 0.56
C CYS A 23 -17.61 -21.38 -0.78
N GLU A 24 -18.76 -21.21 -1.44
CA GLU A 24 -19.03 -20.03 -2.26
C GLU A 24 -19.79 -19.08 -1.32
N HIS A 25 -19.15 -17.98 -0.92
CA HIS A 25 -19.70 -16.75 -0.33
C HIS A 25 -18.66 -16.14 0.61
N GLN A 26 -17.73 -15.33 0.09
CA GLN A 26 -17.20 -14.22 0.89
C GLN A 26 -16.47 -13.13 0.09
N TRP A 27 -16.89 -12.82 -1.15
CA TRP A 27 -16.42 -11.61 -1.84
C TRP A 27 -17.51 -11.03 -2.75
N ASP A 28 -18.71 -10.80 -2.20
CA ASP A 28 -19.66 -9.85 -2.80
C ASP A 28 -19.61 -8.56 -1.99
N GLY A 29 -18.79 -7.63 -2.45
CA GLY A 29 -18.70 -6.26 -1.96
C GLY A 29 -18.21 -5.35 -3.08
N PRO A 30 -18.48 -4.04 -3.01
CA PRO A 30 -18.18 -3.06 -4.07
C PRO A 30 -16.68 -2.86 -4.39
N PHE A 31 -15.81 -3.71 -3.84
CA PHE A 31 -14.37 -3.79 -4.11
C PHE A 31 -14.02 -4.81 -5.21
N ALA A 32 -14.98 -5.66 -5.64
CA ALA A 32 -14.79 -6.63 -6.73
C ALA A 32 -15.30 -6.13 -8.10
N ASP A 33 -16.10 -5.06 -8.13
CA ASP A 33 -16.60 -4.45 -9.38
C ASP A 33 -15.56 -3.48 -9.97
N HIS A 34 -14.42 -4.04 -10.38
CA HIS A 34 -13.64 -3.43 -11.43
C HIS A 34 -14.08 -4.06 -12.76
N GLU A 35 -15.12 -3.49 -13.39
CA GLU A 35 -15.31 -3.63 -14.84
C GLU A 35 -14.15 -2.90 -15.55
N VAL A 36 -13.02 -3.59 -15.68
CA VAL A 36 -12.03 -3.26 -16.72
C VAL A 36 -12.40 -4.14 -17.92
N ASP A 37 -12.87 -3.50 -18.99
CA ASP A 37 -13.14 -4.11 -20.30
C ASP A 37 -14.23 -5.21 -20.37
N GLY A 38 -15.21 -5.22 -19.46
CA GLY A 38 -16.43 -6.04 -19.61
C GLY A 38 -16.20 -7.56 -19.58
N VAL A 39 -15.15 -8.03 -18.91
CA VAL A 39 -14.88 -9.46 -18.69
C VAL A 39 -15.07 -9.80 -17.20
N PRO A 40 -16.04 -10.66 -16.83
CA PRO A 40 -16.16 -11.13 -15.45
C PRO A 40 -14.89 -11.85 -15.02
N TYR A 41 -14.46 -11.62 -13.77
CA TYR A 41 -13.31 -12.25 -13.10
C TYR A 41 -13.58 -13.74 -12.82
N LEU A 42 -13.82 -14.52 -13.86
CA LEU A 42 -13.69 -15.97 -13.79
C LEU A 42 -12.20 -16.27 -13.77
N GLN A 43 -11.77 -17.10 -12.81
CA GLN A 43 -10.44 -17.70 -12.76
C GLN A 43 -10.09 -18.34 -14.12
N VAL A 44 -9.55 -17.55 -15.05
CA VAL A 44 -8.90 -18.09 -16.23
C VAL A 44 -7.69 -18.81 -15.69
N ARG A 45 -7.72 -20.15 -15.67
CA ARG A 45 -6.50 -20.95 -15.56
C ARG A 45 -5.52 -20.41 -16.59
N GLN A 46 -4.51 -19.66 -16.14
CA GLN A 46 -3.52 -19.10 -17.04
C GLN A 46 -2.73 -20.27 -17.65
N ALA A 47 -2.69 -20.32 -18.98
CA ALA A 47 -1.91 -21.30 -19.73
C ALA A 47 -0.40 -20.91 -19.80
N THR A 48 -0.02 -19.77 -19.21
CA THR A 48 1.36 -19.28 -19.22
C THR A 48 2.12 -19.94 -18.09
N ALA A 49 3.21 -20.64 -18.40
CA ALA A 49 4.09 -21.19 -17.38
C ALA A 49 4.85 -20.06 -16.68
N PRO A 50 5.11 -20.15 -15.36
CA PRO A 50 5.95 -19.20 -14.66
C PRO A 50 7.39 -19.26 -15.17
N PRO A 51 8.14 -18.14 -15.12
CA PRO A 51 9.58 -18.17 -15.35
C PRO A 51 10.28 -18.96 -14.24
N PRO A 52 11.51 -19.45 -14.46
CA PRO A 52 12.30 -20.07 -13.40
C PRO A 52 12.60 -19.03 -12.31
N LEU A 53 12.23 -19.30 -11.07
CA LEU A 53 12.41 -18.39 -9.94
C LEU A 53 13.40 -18.98 -8.93
N GLU A 54 14.50 -18.28 -8.69
CA GLU A 54 15.32 -18.48 -7.49
C GLU A 54 14.80 -17.57 -6.38
N ILE A 55 14.16 -18.17 -5.38
CA ILE A 55 13.58 -17.45 -4.25
C ILE A 55 14.57 -17.41 -3.09
N ARG A 56 14.83 -16.22 -2.56
CA ARG A 56 15.64 -16.00 -1.35
C ARG A 56 14.87 -15.18 -0.31
N PRO A 57 14.95 -15.53 0.98
CA PRO A 57 14.44 -14.66 2.04
C PRO A 57 15.27 -13.38 2.12
N LEU A 58 14.61 -12.25 2.39
CA LEU A 58 15.26 -10.97 2.71
C LEU A 58 15.08 -10.66 4.21
N ILE A 59 13.84 -10.45 4.66
CA ILE A 59 13.50 -10.15 6.05
C ILE A 59 12.34 -11.08 6.44
N ILE A 60 12.53 -11.92 7.47
CA ILE A 60 11.54 -12.92 7.90
C ILE A 60 11.20 -12.69 9.36
N ASN A 61 9.93 -12.36 9.63
CA ASN A 61 9.39 -12.07 10.96
C ASN A 61 8.49 -13.19 11.51
N GLY A 62 8.26 -14.25 10.73
CA GLY A 62 7.48 -15.39 11.17
C GLY A 62 7.09 -16.34 10.04
N PRO A 63 6.30 -17.38 10.35
CA PRO A 63 5.79 -18.32 9.35
C PRO A 63 4.85 -17.63 8.35
N SER A 64 5.02 -17.92 7.05
CA SER A 64 4.17 -17.39 5.97
C SER A 64 2.68 -17.75 6.13
N GLU A 65 2.35 -18.76 6.95
CA GLU A 65 0.97 -19.11 7.30
C GLU A 65 0.25 -18.00 8.08
N ASN A 66 1.00 -17.16 8.81
CA ASN A 66 0.48 -16.04 9.60
C ASN A 66 1.29 -14.74 9.42
N ARG A 67 1.81 -14.50 8.21
CA ARG A 67 2.44 -13.24 7.81
C ARG A 67 1.96 -12.86 6.40
N VAL A 68 2.05 -11.58 6.07
CA VAL A 68 1.88 -11.09 4.70
C VAL A 68 3.22 -11.17 3.99
N ASP A 69 3.35 -12.05 3.00
CA ASP A 69 4.57 -12.18 2.20
C ASP A 69 4.58 -11.18 1.03
N LEU A 70 5.61 -10.32 1.01
CA LEU A 70 5.93 -9.43 -0.11
C LEU A 70 7.14 -9.97 -0.85
N ILE A 71 7.02 -10.16 -2.16
CA ILE A 71 8.13 -10.64 -3.00
C ILE A 71 8.51 -9.62 -4.07
N PHE A 72 9.81 -9.33 -4.17
CA PHE A 72 10.39 -8.57 -5.26
C PHE A 72 10.73 -9.51 -6.42
N PHE A 73 10.23 -9.21 -7.63
CA PHE A 73 10.62 -9.90 -8.85
C PHE A 73 11.56 -9.02 -9.68
N GLY A 74 12.71 -9.57 -10.10
CA GLY A 74 13.68 -8.83 -10.91
C GLY A 74 13.35 -8.85 -12.40
N ASP A 75 13.36 -7.69 -13.05
CA ASP A 75 13.34 -7.57 -14.52
C ASP A 75 14.52 -6.74 -15.02
N GLY A 76 15.07 -7.11 -16.18
CA GLY A 76 16.21 -6.40 -16.75
C GLY A 76 17.52 -6.61 -15.96
N TYR A 77 17.59 -7.68 -15.16
CA TYR A 77 18.83 -8.16 -14.54
C TYR A 77 19.26 -9.44 -15.25
N THR A 78 20.44 -9.42 -15.84
CA THR A 78 21.07 -10.63 -16.43
C THR A 78 21.61 -11.56 -15.33
N GLU A 79 22.02 -12.78 -15.68
CA GLU A 79 22.63 -13.71 -14.71
C GLU A 79 23.87 -13.10 -14.02
N ASP A 80 24.67 -12.30 -14.74
CA ASP A 80 25.85 -11.62 -14.19
C ASP A 80 25.47 -10.46 -13.23
N GLU A 81 24.23 -9.99 -13.27
CA GLU A 81 23.69 -8.92 -12.41
C GLU A 81 22.81 -9.48 -11.26
N LYS A 82 22.81 -10.80 -11.07
CA LYS A 82 22.00 -11.48 -10.05
C LYS A 82 22.28 -10.98 -8.64
N ASP A 83 23.55 -10.85 -8.26
CA ASP A 83 23.91 -10.37 -6.92
C ASP A 83 23.46 -8.92 -6.73
N LYS A 84 23.56 -8.09 -7.79
CA LYS A 84 23.03 -6.73 -7.80
C LYS A 84 21.51 -6.72 -7.58
N PHE A 85 20.75 -7.62 -8.21
CA PHE A 85 19.30 -7.70 -7.96
C PHE A 85 18.98 -7.98 -6.49
N PHE A 86 19.66 -8.94 -5.86
CA PHE A 86 19.41 -9.25 -4.46
C PHE A 86 19.82 -8.11 -3.51
N GLU A 87 20.90 -7.39 -3.83
CA GLU A 87 21.30 -6.18 -3.11
C GLU A 87 20.25 -5.07 -3.25
N ASP A 88 19.77 -4.80 -4.46
CA ASP A 88 18.73 -3.81 -4.74
C ASP A 88 17.42 -4.19 -4.01
N ALA A 89 17.01 -5.46 -4.04
CA ALA A 89 15.81 -5.95 -3.36
C ALA A 89 15.91 -5.84 -1.83
N MET A 90 17.06 -6.21 -1.25
CA MET A 90 17.33 -6.02 0.18
C MET A 90 17.31 -4.54 0.55
N PHE A 91 17.92 -3.68 -0.26
CA PHE A 91 17.90 -2.23 -0.04
C PHE A 91 16.47 -1.69 -0.01
N GLN A 92 15.61 -2.10 -0.94
CA GLN A 92 14.20 -1.71 -0.95
C GLN A 92 13.45 -2.21 0.29
N ALA A 93 13.62 -3.48 0.65
CA ALA A 93 12.99 -4.07 1.84
C ALA A 93 13.38 -3.29 3.11
N THR A 94 14.67 -3.04 3.32
CA THR A 94 15.16 -2.26 4.46
C THR A 94 14.61 -0.83 4.46
N ASN A 95 14.52 -0.17 3.31
CA ASN A 95 13.95 1.18 3.21
C ASN A 95 12.43 1.24 3.35
N LEU A 96 11.73 0.10 3.43
CA LEU A 96 10.33 0.07 3.86
C LEU A 96 10.20 0.01 5.38
N THR A 97 11.18 -0.60 6.07
CA THR A 97 10.97 -1.10 7.43
C THR A 97 11.89 -0.49 8.48
N ASP A 98 13.11 -0.08 8.14
CA ASP A 98 14.11 0.40 9.11
C ASP A 98 13.89 1.88 9.47
N GLY A 99 12.98 2.12 10.44
CA GLY A 99 12.59 3.47 10.85
C GLY A 99 11.86 4.25 9.74
N GLN A 100 11.18 3.52 8.85
CA GLN A 100 10.43 4.05 7.72
C GLN A 100 8.95 3.65 7.82
N THR A 101 8.20 3.90 6.76
CA THR A 101 6.74 3.77 6.63
C THR A 101 6.10 2.50 7.21
N PHE A 102 6.75 1.33 7.09
CA PHE A 102 6.22 0.04 7.51
C PHE A 102 6.88 -0.49 8.80
N ALA A 103 7.70 0.31 9.48
CA ALA A 103 8.39 -0.12 10.70
C ALA A 103 7.43 -0.63 11.78
N ASP A 104 6.32 0.08 11.99
CA ASP A 104 5.34 -0.26 13.02
C ASP A 104 4.62 -1.57 12.75
N VAL A 105 4.45 -1.93 11.48
CA VAL A 105 3.74 -3.15 11.06
C VAL A 105 4.70 -4.27 10.63
N LEU A 106 6.02 -4.06 10.75
CA LEU A 106 7.05 -5.02 10.34
C LEU A 106 6.80 -6.45 10.85
N PRO A 107 6.42 -6.69 12.12
CA PRO A 107 6.13 -8.04 12.62
C PRO A 107 5.07 -8.81 11.84
N LEU A 108 4.20 -8.13 11.07
CA LEU A 108 3.12 -8.72 10.29
C LEU A 108 3.55 -9.21 8.91
N MET A 109 4.77 -8.90 8.49
CA MET A 109 5.21 -9.02 7.09
C MET A 109 6.48 -9.85 6.95
N ASN A 110 6.62 -10.52 5.82
CA ASN A 110 7.85 -11.15 5.37
C ASN A 110 8.24 -10.57 4.00
N PHE A 111 9.53 -10.50 3.73
CA PHE A 111 10.08 -9.96 2.49
C PHE A 111 10.97 -11.00 1.81
N TRP A 112 10.74 -11.19 0.51
CA TRP A 112 11.38 -12.20 -0.33
C TRP A 112 11.88 -11.58 -1.64
N ALA A 113 12.82 -12.23 -2.29
CA ALA A 113 13.26 -11.90 -3.64
C ALA A 113 13.16 -13.13 -4.55
N GLY A 114 12.54 -12.99 -5.71
CA GLY A 114 12.45 -14.00 -6.76
C GLY A 114 13.22 -13.56 -8.01
N PHE A 115 14.34 -14.22 -8.28
CA PHE A 115 15.18 -13.91 -9.43
C PHE A 115 14.90 -14.81 -10.64
N SER A 116 14.74 -14.19 -11.80
CA SER A 116 14.76 -14.83 -13.12
C SER A 116 15.72 -14.05 -14.01
N PRO A 117 16.72 -14.70 -14.65
CA PRO A 117 17.67 -13.97 -15.49
C PRO A 117 17.01 -13.45 -16.77
N SER A 118 17.13 -12.15 -17.02
CA SER A 118 16.77 -11.52 -18.30
C SER A 118 17.87 -11.73 -19.35
N ALA A 119 17.50 -11.76 -20.63
CA ALA A 119 18.47 -11.87 -21.72
C ALA A 119 19.23 -10.55 -21.93
N GLU A 120 18.56 -9.42 -21.69
CA GLU A 120 19.14 -8.07 -21.73
C GLU A 120 19.10 -7.39 -20.35
N SER A 121 20.11 -6.55 -20.09
CA SER A 121 20.14 -5.67 -18.91
C SER A 121 19.28 -4.44 -19.14
N GLY A 122 18.63 -3.92 -18.11
CA GLY A 122 17.77 -2.73 -18.11
C GLY A 122 16.40 -2.93 -18.77
N ILE A 123 15.63 -1.84 -18.89
CA ILE A 123 14.27 -1.86 -19.46
C ILE A 123 14.18 -1.16 -20.82
N GLY A 124 13.08 -1.37 -21.51
CA GLY A 124 12.75 -0.71 -22.77
C GLY A 124 12.38 0.78 -22.67
N VAL A 125 12.47 1.49 -23.79
CA VAL A 125 12.08 2.91 -23.93
C VAL A 125 11.46 3.15 -25.30
N GLY A 126 10.63 4.19 -25.44
CA GLY A 126 9.98 4.49 -26.71
C GLY A 126 8.88 3.50 -27.10
N GLY A 127 8.22 2.89 -26.11
CA GLY A 127 7.17 1.89 -26.31
C GLY A 127 7.70 0.51 -26.74
N VAL A 128 9.01 0.31 -26.72
CA VAL A 128 9.66 -0.94 -27.14
C VAL A 128 10.35 -1.57 -25.94
N ALA A 129 9.85 -2.73 -25.52
CA ALA A 129 10.47 -3.56 -24.50
C ALA A 129 11.80 -4.16 -24.96
N ARG A 130 12.73 -4.31 -24.01
CA ARG A 130 13.91 -5.16 -24.16
C ARG A 130 13.51 -6.64 -23.99
N ASP A 131 14.40 -7.55 -24.37
CA ASP A 131 14.27 -8.98 -24.13
C ASP A 131 14.53 -9.31 -22.65
N THR A 132 13.55 -8.97 -21.81
CA THR A 132 13.54 -9.20 -20.37
C THR A 132 12.38 -10.10 -19.97
N VAL A 133 12.46 -10.69 -18.77
CA VAL A 133 11.52 -11.71 -18.28
C VAL A 133 10.07 -11.24 -18.35
N TYR A 134 9.82 -10.01 -17.92
CA TYR A 134 8.50 -9.39 -17.87
C TYR A 134 8.31 -8.32 -18.96
N GLY A 135 9.37 -8.00 -19.70
CA GLY A 135 9.36 -7.06 -20.81
C GLY A 135 9.02 -5.66 -20.36
N LEU A 136 9.63 -5.17 -19.27
CA LEU A 136 9.36 -3.82 -18.78
C LEU A 136 9.81 -2.74 -19.78
N TYR A 137 9.02 -1.69 -19.93
CA TYR A 137 9.34 -0.56 -20.80
C TYR A 137 8.67 0.76 -20.40
N ARG A 138 9.18 1.86 -20.96
CA ARG A 138 8.56 3.19 -20.92
C ARG A 138 8.06 3.59 -22.30
N ASP A 139 6.95 4.32 -22.37
CA ASP A 139 6.38 4.81 -23.64
C ASP A 139 7.30 5.81 -24.34
N GLY A 140 8.07 6.60 -23.59
CA GLY A 140 9.06 7.53 -24.13
C GLY A 140 10.26 7.70 -23.20
N THR A 141 10.87 8.89 -23.23
CA THR A 141 12.03 9.24 -22.39
C THR A 141 11.63 9.75 -21.01
N GLU A 142 10.32 9.89 -20.77
CA GLU A 142 9.75 10.34 -19.51
C GLU A 142 10.14 9.42 -18.36
N LEU A 143 10.57 10.00 -17.24
CA LEU A 143 10.68 9.26 -15.97
C LEU A 143 9.29 9.09 -15.31
N ARG A 144 8.35 8.50 -16.06
CA ARG A 144 6.98 8.19 -15.65
C ARG A 144 6.52 6.89 -16.28
N GLY A 145 5.85 6.05 -15.48
CA GLY A 145 5.14 4.87 -15.94
C GLY A 145 6.09 3.79 -16.47
N VAL A 146 6.05 2.62 -15.85
CA VAL A 146 6.75 1.45 -16.38
C VAL A 146 5.71 0.38 -16.62
N TYR A 147 5.66 -0.11 -17.85
CA TYR A 147 4.62 -1.00 -18.35
C TYR A 147 5.20 -2.37 -18.66
N TYR A 148 4.34 -3.38 -18.64
CA TYR A 148 4.68 -4.76 -18.98
C TYR A 148 4.37 -5.05 -20.45
N ALA A 149 5.32 -5.60 -21.19
CA ALA A 149 4.99 -6.29 -22.44
C ALA A 149 4.43 -7.70 -22.17
N TYR A 150 4.80 -8.33 -21.05
CA TYR A 150 4.40 -9.70 -20.71
C TYR A 150 3.69 -9.81 -19.34
N PRO A 151 2.56 -9.10 -19.12
CA PRO A 151 1.89 -9.09 -17.82
C PRO A 151 1.40 -10.48 -17.36
N GLN A 152 1.08 -11.37 -18.28
CA GLN A 152 0.75 -12.77 -17.99
C GLN A 152 1.91 -13.56 -17.36
N VAL A 153 3.15 -13.24 -17.70
CA VAL A 153 4.33 -13.92 -17.14
C VAL A 153 4.57 -13.46 -15.70
N ALA A 154 4.41 -12.17 -15.42
CA ALA A 154 4.48 -11.63 -14.06
C ALA A 154 3.37 -12.21 -13.15
N ARG A 155 2.15 -12.35 -13.67
CA ARG A 155 1.07 -13.05 -12.94
C ARG A 155 1.40 -14.52 -12.68
N ALA A 156 1.91 -15.24 -13.68
CA ALA A 156 2.31 -16.63 -13.51
C ALA A 156 3.43 -16.78 -12.47
N ALA A 157 4.44 -15.90 -12.49
CA ALA A 157 5.51 -15.87 -11.48
C ALA A 157 4.94 -15.73 -10.06
N CYS A 158 4.08 -14.73 -9.84
CA CYS A 158 3.43 -14.51 -8.55
C CYS A 158 2.57 -15.70 -8.10
N GLN A 159 1.84 -16.34 -9.01
CA GLN A 159 1.02 -17.52 -8.69
C GLN A 159 1.83 -18.80 -8.44
N SER A 160 3.08 -18.86 -8.91
CA SER A 160 3.94 -20.04 -8.78
C SER A 160 4.69 -20.13 -7.46
N THR A 161 4.75 -19.03 -6.71
CA THR A 161 5.28 -19.06 -5.36
C THR A 161 4.21 -19.66 -4.45
N ASP A 162 4.50 -20.81 -3.82
CA ASP A 162 3.59 -21.64 -3.01
C ASP A 162 3.12 -20.95 -1.69
N ALA A 163 3.01 -19.62 -1.67
CA ALA A 163 2.21 -18.87 -0.72
C ALA A 163 0.72 -19.10 -1.04
N THR A 164 0.21 -20.27 -0.66
CA THR A 164 -1.13 -20.72 -1.02
C THR A 164 -2.22 -19.87 -0.34
N LYS A 165 -2.94 -19.08 -1.15
CA LYS A 165 -4.30 -18.49 -0.96
C LYS A 165 -4.42 -17.18 -0.13
N PRO A 166 -5.51 -16.41 -0.37
CA PRO A 166 -5.50 -15.05 -0.87
C PRO A 166 -4.92 -14.04 0.14
N ARG A 167 -3.59 -13.91 0.20
CA ARG A 167 -2.94 -12.92 1.08
C ARG A 167 -1.84 -12.12 0.41
N ASN A 168 -1.68 -12.29 -0.91
CA ASN A 168 -0.81 -11.44 -1.72
C ASN A 168 -1.56 -10.13 -1.98
N MET A 169 -1.10 -9.05 -1.36
CA MET A 169 -1.66 -7.72 -1.61
C MET A 169 -1.14 -7.18 -2.94
N TYR A 170 -2.09 -6.81 -3.79
CA TYR A 170 -1.88 -6.40 -5.18
C TYR A 170 -1.78 -4.90 -5.25
N ALA A 171 -0.68 -4.37 -5.79
CA ALA A 171 -0.65 -2.96 -6.19
C ALA A 171 -1.15 -2.86 -7.62
N ASP A 172 -2.19 -2.06 -7.79
CA ASP A 172 -2.91 -1.96 -9.03
C ASP A 172 -2.71 -0.60 -9.68
N LEU A 173 -2.36 -0.60 -10.97
CA LEU A 173 -2.90 0.35 -11.95
C LEU A 173 -3.56 -0.34 -13.17
N SER A 174 -3.60 -1.69 -13.21
CA SER A 174 -4.51 -2.62 -13.94
C SER A 174 -4.02 -4.10 -13.92
N THR A 175 -3.15 -4.46 -12.96
CA THR A 175 -2.36 -5.71 -12.69
C THR A 175 -1.52 -6.29 -13.83
N PRO A 176 -0.19 -6.47 -13.62
CA PRO A 176 0.39 -7.19 -12.47
C PRO A 176 1.43 -6.38 -11.65
N GLY A 177 1.21 -6.21 -10.34
CA GLY A 177 2.19 -5.73 -9.35
C GLY A 177 2.66 -4.27 -9.50
N SER A 178 3.15 -3.66 -8.40
CA SER A 178 3.86 -2.37 -8.45
C SER A 178 5.12 -2.56 -9.25
N VAL A 179 5.35 -1.70 -10.23
CA VAL A 179 6.68 -1.58 -10.83
C VAL A 179 7.40 -0.43 -10.17
N VAL A 180 8.51 -0.74 -9.52
CA VAL A 180 9.38 0.26 -8.90
C VAL A 180 10.75 0.21 -9.55
N THR A 181 11.38 1.37 -9.65
CA THR A 181 12.77 1.47 -10.09
C THR A 181 13.72 1.06 -8.96
N ALA A 182 14.87 0.48 -9.31
CA ALA A 182 15.96 0.24 -8.36
C ALA A 182 16.78 1.52 -8.06
N SER A 183 16.32 2.71 -8.47
CA SER A 183 16.93 3.99 -8.07
C SER A 183 16.97 4.09 -6.54
N PRO A 184 18.14 4.34 -5.92
CA PRO A 184 18.22 4.46 -4.47
C PRO A 184 17.47 5.69 -3.93
N ASN A 185 17.28 6.73 -4.76
CA ASN A 185 16.64 7.98 -4.38
C ASN A 185 15.11 7.90 -4.49
N ASN A 186 14.62 7.41 -5.63
CA ASN A 186 13.19 7.43 -5.95
C ASN A 186 12.52 6.06 -5.77
N GLY A 187 13.26 4.96 -5.83
CA GLY A 187 12.73 3.61 -5.68
C GLY A 187 11.96 3.41 -4.37
N PRO A 188 12.57 3.71 -3.20
CA PRO A 188 11.88 3.56 -1.93
C PRO A 188 10.64 4.45 -1.78
N ALA A 189 10.74 5.71 -2.20
CA ALA A 189 9.64 6.67 -2.14
C ALA A 189 8.43 6.19 -2.95
N VAL A 190 8.68 5.77 -4.20
CA VAL A 190 7.63 5.21 -5.07
C VAL A 190 7.10 3.90 -4.47
N LEU A 191 7.96 3.01 -4.01
CA LEU A 191 7.54 1.73 -3.44
C LEU A 191 6.57 1.91 -2.25
N ARG A 192 6.85 2.81 -1.31
CA ARG A 192 5.95 3.08 -0.18
C ARG A 192 4.58 3.58 -0.65
N HIS A 193 4.58 4.48 -1.62
CA HIS A 193 3.37 5.05 -2.20
C HIS A 193 2.51 4.00 -2.90
N GLU A 194 3.12 3.21 -3.79
CA GLU A 194 2.43 2.14 -4.50
C GLU A 194 1.94 1.05 -3.54
N LEU A 195 2.69 0.79 -2.46
CA LEU A 195 2.25 -0.15 -1.44
C LEU A 195 1.04 0.37 -0.65
N GLY A 196 0.91 1.68 -0.45
CA GLY A 196 -0.30 2.30 0.09
C GLY A 196 -1.54 1.93 -0.73
N HIS A 197 -1.48 2.08 -2.05
CA HIS A 197 -2.59 1.64 -2.92
C HIS A 197 -2.87 0.14 -2.80
N SER A 198 -1.81 -0.66 -2.69
CA SER A 198 -1.89 -2.12 -2.78
C SER A 198 -2.42 -2.84 -1.56
N ILE A 199 -1.95 -2.38 -0.39
CA ILE A 199 -2.21 -3.00 0.89
C ILE A 199 -3.46 -2.36 1.47
N ILE A 200 -3.52 -1.03 1.47
CA ILE A 200 -4.60 -0.28 2.13
C ILE A 200 -5.81 -0.10 1.20
N GLY A 201 -5.60 -0.08 -0.12
CA GLY A 201 -6.66 0.21 -1.08
C GLY A 201 -7.00 1.69 -1.20
N VAL A 202 -6.10 2.59 -0.76
CA VAL A 202 -6.28 4.04 -0.85
C VAL A 202 -6.08 4.57 -2.26
N GLY A 203 -6.65 5.74 -2.55
CA GLY A 203 -6.33 6.54 -3.74
C GLY A 203 -5.25 7.57 -3.45
N GLU A 204 -5.10 8.49 -4.39
CA GLU A 204 -4.16 9.61 -4.32
C GLU A 204 -4.61 10.67 -3.32
N GLU A 205 -3.65 11.42 -2.75
CA GLU A 205 -3.93 12.66 -2.04
C GLU A 205 -3.32 13.89 -2.74
N TYR A 206 -2.43 13.69 -3.71
CA TYR A 206 -1.96 14.78 -4.56
C TYR A 206 -2.98 15.14 -5.66
N ASP A 207 -2.87 16.35 -6.18
CA ASP A 207 -3.77 16.84 -7.23
C ASP A 207 -3.40 16.26 -8.60
N GLY A 208 -4.37 16.08 -9.48
CA GLY A 208 -4.19 15.57 -10.84
C GLY A 208 -4.09 14.06 -10.95
N GLY A 209 -4.33 13.36 -9.85
CA GLY A 209 -4.58 11.94 -9.84
C GLY A 209 -5.88 11.57 -10.54
N THR A 210 -6.09 10.27 -10.72
CA THR A 210 -7.27 9.71 -11.38
C THR A 210 -8.16 8.91 -10.43
N VAL A 211 -7.62 8.50 -9.27
CA VAL A 211 -8.31 7.65 -8.30
C VAL A 211 -8.24 8.29 -6.93
N TYR A 212 -9.42 8.63 -6.37
CA TYR A 212 -9.58 9.19 -5.04
C TYR A 212 -10.60 8.34 -4.27
N ARG A 213 -10.11 7.41 -3.45
CA ARG A 213 -10.92 6.40 -2.76
C ARG A 213 -10.26 5.95 -1.46
N GLY A 214 -10.98 5.15 -0.67
CA GLY A 214 -10.43 4.54 0.54
C GLY A 214 -10.49 5.47 1.75
N VAL A 215 -9.73 5.10 2.78
CA VAL A 215 -9.75 5.79 4.09
C VAL A 215 -9.21 7.22 4.04
N ASN A 216 -8.53 7.60 2.97
CA ASN A 216 -7.94 8.93 2.78
C ASN A 216 -8.67 9.81 1.75
N ALA A 217 -9.86 9.42 1.30
CA ALA A 217 -10.62 10.23 0.36
C ALA A 217 -12.10 10.34 0.74
N ALA A 218 -12.63 11.56 0.69
CA ALA A 218 -14.05 11.84 0.87
C ALA A 218 -14.63 12.59 -0.33
N ARG A 219 -15.88 12.29 -0.70
CA ARG A 219 -16.61 13.04 -1.75
C ARG A 219 -17.24 14.33 -1.22
N GLY A 220 -17.30 14.47 0.10
CA GLY A 220 -17.84 15.63 0.79
C GLY A 220 -17.94 15.43 2.30
N PRO A 221 -18.34 16.48 3.04
CA PRO A 221 -18.35 16.48 4.51
C PRO A 221 -19.22 15.40 5.17
N GLY A 222 -20.24 14.88 4.48
CA GLY A 222 -21.13 13.84 5.01
C GLY A 222 -20.61 12.40 4.85
N SER A 223 -19.41 12.20 4.31
CA SER A 223 -18.89 10.87 3.93
C SER A 223 -17.43 10.67 4.35
N VAL A 224 -16.99 11.32 5.42
CA VAL A 224 -15.57 11.40 5.81
C VAL A 224 -15.13 10.15 6.58
N PRO A 225 -14.22 9.31 6.04
CA PRO A 225 -13.76 8.09 6.70
C PRO A 225 -12.85 8.31 7.92
N TRP A 226 -12.25 9.50 8.05
CA TRP A 226 -11.26 9.82 9.10
C TRP A 226 -11.81 10.73 10.20
N SER A 227 -13.12 10.73 10.44
CA SER A 227 -13.75 11.65 11.40
C SER A 227 -13.21 11.52 12.83
N GLN A 228 -12.76 10.33 13.23
CA GLN A 228 -12.09 10.04 14.50
C GLN A 228 -10.72 10.72 14.66
N TRP A 229 -10.16 11.23 13.56
CA TRP A 229 -8.84 11.86 13.54
C TRP A 229 -8.87 13.37 13.50
N TYR A 230 -10.04 14.02 13.39
CA TYR A 230 -10.13 15.48 13.40
C TYR A 230 -9.35 16.10 14.56
N THR A 231 -8.49 17.07 14.24
CA THR A 231 -7.61 17.70 15.23
C THR A 231 -8.41 18.48 16.27
N ASP A 232 -9.46 19.18 15.83
CA ASP A 232 -10.44 19.82 16.71
C ASP A 232 -11.87 19.43 16.31
N PRO A 233 -12.44 18.38 16.93
CA PRO A 233 -13.80 17.94 16.64
C PRO A 233 -14.90 18.99 16.91
N ALA A 234 -14.61 20.10 17.60
CA ALA A 234 -15.59 21.15 17.84
C ALA A 234 -15.78 22.08 16.63
N VAL A 235 -14.78 22.16 15.75
CA VAL A 235 -14.81 23.02 14.54
C VAL A 235 -14.75 22.21 13.25
N GLU A 236 -14.31 20.96 13.31
CA GLU A 236 -14.19 20.07 12.16
C GLU A 236 -15.48 19.23 11.91
N PRO A 237 -15.77 18.86 10.65
CA PRO A 237 -14.99 19.12 9.45
C PRO A 237 -15.20 20.54 8.88
N ARG A 238 -14.08 21.20 8.55
CA ARG A 238 -14.02 22.47 7.83
C ARG A 238 -13.37 22.26 6.46
N ILE A 239 -13.97 22.81 5.42
CA ILE A 239 -13.33 22.82 4.09
C ILE A 239 -12.21 23.85 4.10
N GLN A 240 -10.98 23.38 3.90
CA GLN A 240 -9.78 24.22 3.90
C GLN A 240 -9.66 24.93 2.55
N ARG A 241 -9.82 26.26 2.55
CA ARG A 241 -10.05 27.03 1.33
C ARG A 241 -8.81 27.07 0.44
N SER A 242 -8.89 26.39 -0.70
CA SER A 242 -7.83 26.37 -1.72
C SER A 242 -8.42 26.37 -3.13
N ASN A 243 -7.57 26.54 -4.14
CA ASN A 243 -7.88 26.44 -5.56
C ASN A 243 -6.64 25.97 -6.34
N MET A 244 -6.85 25.35 -7.50
CA MET A 244 -5.79 24.97 -8.43
C MET A 244 -6.02 25.64 -9.80
N PRO A 245 -5.57 26.90 -10.01
CA PRO A 245 -5.77 27.61 -11.28
C PRO A 245 -5.25 26.88 -12.51
N ILE A 246 -4.18 26.10 -12.36
CA ILE A 246 -3.58 25.36 -13.46
C ILE A 246 -2.92 24.09 -12.94
N GLN A 247 -3.06 23.05 -13.75
CA GLN A 247 -2.23 21.87 -13.69
C GLN A 247 -1.88 21.41 -15.11
N ALA A 248 -0.66 20.93 -15.27
CA ALA A 248 -0.19 20.36 -16.51
C ALA A 248 0.80 19.23 -16.26
N TYR A 249 0.83 18.28 -17.19
CA TYR A 249 1.81 17.21 -17.27
C TYR A 249 2.50 17.30 -18.64
N PRO A 250 3.40 18.27 -18.87
CA PRO A 250 3.93 18.56 -20.21
C PRO A 250 4.78 17.42 -20.78
N TRP A 251 5.52 16.70 -19.94
CA TRP A 251 6.41 15.60 -20.35
C TRP A 251 7.31 15.97 -21.54
N THR A 252 7.83 17.18 -21.54
CA THR A 252 8.53 17.76 -22.69
C THR A 252 9.99 17.99 -22.41
N LEU A 253 10.84 17.63 -23.36
CA LEU A 253 12.23 18.07 -23.35
C LEU A 253 12.26 19.59 -23.53
N LEU A 254 13.09 20.25 -22.75
CA LEU A 254 13.32 21.68 -22.83
C LEU A 254 14.42 21.98 -23.85
N ASN A 255 14.39 23.19 -24.41
CA ASN A 255 15.30 23.65 -25.45
C ASN A 255 15.76 25.07 -25.12
N THR A 256 17.03 25.38 -25.40
CA THR A 256 17.62 26.71 -25.22
C THR A 256 17.08 27.74 -26.21
N THR A 257 16.55 27.33 -27.36
CA THR A 257 16.03 28.25 -28.38
C THR A 257 14.57 28.68 -28.16
N SER A 258 13.82 27.95 -27.33
CA SER A 258 12.38 28.21 -27.13
C SER A 258 11.96 27.85 -25.72
N ALA A 259 11.53 28.85 -24.96
CA ALA A 259 10.95 28.66 -23.64
C ALA A 259 9.63 27.89 -23.74
N TRP A 260 9.38 27.03 -22.74
CA TRP A 260 8.06 26.47 -22.54
C TRP A 260 7.23 27.45 -21.71
N SER A 261 6.01 27.77 -22.12
CA SER A 261 5.16 28.70 -21.39
C SER A 261 3.70 28.27 -21.42
N ARG A 262 2.96 28.58 -20.35
CA ARG A 262 1.51 28.38 -20.31
C ARG A 262 0.85 29.46 -19.46
N THR A 263 -0.28 29.95 -19.97
CA THR A 263 -1.12 30.93 -19.28
C THR A 263 -2.12 30.25 -18.36
N PHE A 264 -2.43 30.92 -17.25
CA PHE A 264 -3.50 30.54 -16.32
C PHE A 264 -4.20 31.80 -15.79
N SER A 265 -5.33 31.66 -15.13
CA SER A 265 -6.07 32.80 -14.57
C SER A 265 -6.26 32.66 -13.08
N SER A 266 -5.91 33.69 -12.32
CA SER A 266 -6.25 33.79 -10.89
C SER A 266 -7.56 34.55 -10.71
N ALA A 267 -8.34 34.14 -9.71
CA ALA A 267 -9.52 34.90 -9.27
C ALA A 267 -9.12 36.16 -8.49
N GLY A 268 -7.90 36.23 -7.94
CA GLY A 268 -7.43 37.32 -7.10
C GLY A 268 -8.14 37.43 -5.74
N THR A 269 -8.68 36.30 -5.24
CA THR A 269 -9.45 36.24 -3.98
C THR A 269 -8.79 35.34 -2.93
N TYR A 270 -7.54 34.94 -3.15
CA TYR A 270 -6.73 34.11 -2.26
C TYR A 270 -5.55 34.93 -1.74
N ASP A 271 -4.99 34.57 -0.60
CA ASP A 271 -4.00 35.36 0.13
C ASP A 271 -2.56 34.93 -0.15
N SER A 272 -2.37 33.67 -0.54
CA SER A 272 -1.07 33.10 -0.87
C SER A 272 -1.16 32.10 -2.02
N HIS A 273 -0.03 31.76 -2.62
CA HIS A 273 0.04 30.74 -3.66
C HIS A 273 1.30 29.89 -3.56
N MET A 274 1.27 28.73 -4.19
CA MET A 274 2.41 27.83 -4.34
C MET A 274 2.54 27.40 -5.79
N LEU A 275 3.76 27.50 -6.32
CA LEU A 275 4.16 26.85 -7.55
C LEU A 275 4.76 25.48 -7.21
N GLN A 276 4.12 24.43 -7.70
CA GLN A 276 4.72 23.10 -7.72
C GLN A 276 5.10 22.73 -9.15
N PHE A 277 6.29 22.17 -9.34
CA PHE A 277 6.68 21.60 -10.63
C PHE A 277 7.71 20.50 -10.43
N SER A 278 7.89 19.63 -11.43
CA SER A 278 9.03 18.71 -11.44
C SER A 278 9.79 18.77 -12.74
N VAL A 279 11.10 18.64 -12.61
CA VAL A 279 12.04 18.52 -13.72
C VAL A 279 12.93 17.30 -13.49
N SER A 280 13.47 16.77 -14.58
CA SER A 280 14.53 15.76 -14.58
C SER A 280 15.60 16.17 -15.59
N GLY A 281 16.78 15.56 -15.50
CA GLY A 281 17.86 15.77 -16.46
C GLY A 281 18.50 17.17 -16.45
N VAL A 282 18.35 17.90 -15.34
CA VAL A 282 19.07 19.15 -15.03
C VAL A 282 20.20 18.87 -14.04
N THR A 283 21.30 19.62 -14.12
CA THR A 283 22.52 19.40 -13.34
C THR A 283 22.84 20.51 -12.33
N ALA A 284 22.27 21.70 -12.51
CA ALA A 284 22.51 22.86 -11.67
C ALA A 284 21.35 23.85 -11.69
N THR A 285 21.26 24.71 -10.66
CA THR A 285 20.28 25.81 -10.60
C THR A 285 20.37 26.73 -11.81
N THR A 286 21.58 26.90 -12.35
CA THR A 286 21.84 27.75 -13.52
C THR A 286 21.33 27.19 -14.84
N ASP A 287 20.90 25.93 -14.89
CA ASP A 287 20.47 25.29 -16.12
C ASP A 287 19.08 25.73 -16.57
N LEU A 288 18.24 26.17 -15.63
CA LEU A 288 16.83 26.48 -15.86
C LEU A 288 16.47 27.79 -15.17
N ARG A 289 15.63 28.59 -15.81
CA ARG A 289 14.94 29.70 -15.16
C ARG A 289 13.44 29.45 -15.19
N VAL A 290 12.79 29.69 -14.06
CA VAL A 290 11.35 29.52 -13.91
C VAL A 290 10.76 30.87 -13.51
N GLU A 291 9.74 31.33 -14.23
CA GLU A 291 9.21 32.67 -14.08
C GLU A 291 7.69 32.68 -13.99
N ILE A 292 7.14 33.49 -13.09
CA ILE A 292 5.72 33.89 -13.08
C ILE A 292 5.67 35.36 -13.48
N ASP A 293 4.99 35.67 -14.57
CA ASP A 293 4.88 37.02 -15.15
C ASP A 293 6.24 37.70 -15.41
N GLY A 294 7.24 36.90 -15.80
CA GLY A 294 8.61 37.37 -16.06
C GLY A 294 9.43 37.66 -14.80
N ARG A 295 8.90 37.38 -13.60
CA ARG A 295 9.66 37.40 -12.34
C ARG A 295 10.21 36.01 -12.07
N ASP A 296 11.53 35.91 -11.89
CA ASP A 296 12.20 34.68 -11.48
C ASP A 296 11.68 34.23 -10.11
N VAL A 297 11.28 32.96 -10.02
CA VAL A 297 10.74 32.34 -8.82
C VAL A 297 11.82 31.89 -7.85
N GLY A 298 13.10 31.87 -8.27
CA GLY A 298 14.23 31.52 -7.41
C GLY A 298 14.26 30.04 -7.02
N TRP A 299 13.97 29.13 -7.96
CA TRP A 299 14.11 27.69 -7.73
C TRP A 299 15.58 27.32 -7.48
N GLU A 300 15.82 26.21 -6.77
CA GLU A 300 17.17 25.70 -6.49
C GLU A 300 17.28 24.22 -6.84
N TYR A 301 18.36 23.82 -7.53
CA TYR A 301 18.60 22.43 -7.89
C TYR A 301 18.88 21.56 -6.67
N ASN A 302 18.31 20.35 -6.67
CA ASN A 302 18.49 19.38 -5.59
C ASN A 302 19.65 18.43 -5.95
N GLN A 303 20.84 18.72 -5.42
CA GLN A 303 22.06 17.95 -5.69
C GLN A 303 21.99 16.49 -5.21
N ILE A 304 21.18 16.20 -4.19
CA ILE A 304 21.04 14.84 -3.63
C ILE A 304 20.34 13.93 -4.65
N VAL A 305 19.34 14.46 -5.33
CA VAL A 305 18.52 13.71 -6.30
C VAL A 305 19.29 13.47 -7.59
N GLY A 306 20.16 14.41 -7.97
CA GLY A 306 20.91 14.31 -9.22
C GLY A 306 20.03 14.61 -10.43
N MET A 307 20.28 13.88 -11.51
CA MET A 307 19.53 13.97 -12.77
C MET A 307 18.14 13.30 -12.73
N ASP A 308 17.80 12.63 -11.62
CA ASP A 308 16.49 12.00 -11.44
C ASP A 308 15.39 13.06 -11.29
N ARG A 309 14.12 12.65 -11.36
CA ARG A 309 12.99 13.56 -11.24
C ARG A 309 12.81 14.00 -9.78
N TRP A 310 12.61 15.31 -9.57
CA TRP A 310 12.25 15.88 -8.27
C TRP A 310 11.07 16.84 -8.34
N ILE A 311 10.19 16.82 -7.34
CA ILE A 311 9.06 17.75 -7.20
C ILE A 311 9.46 18.94 -6.31
N TYR A 312 9.53 20.12 -6.91
CA TYR A 312 9.77 21.39 -6.26
C TYR A 312 8.45 22.01 -5.81
N ASN A 313 8.41 22.53 -4.59
CA ASN A 313 7.27 23.27 -4.04
C ASN A 313 7.78 24.63 -3.56
N ILE A 314 7.39 25.71 -4.23
CA ILE A 314 7.81 27.08 -3.93
C ILE A 314 6.60 27.86 -3.46
N ARG A 315 6.60 28.28 -2.19
CA ARG A 315 5.51 29.04 -1.58
C ARG A 315 5.77 30.54 -1.65
N PHE A 316 4.72 31.29 -1.91
CA PHE A 316 4.72 32.75 -1.94
C PHE A 316 3.62 33.25 -1.01
N ASP A 317 4.00 34.01 0.01
CA ASP A 317 3.07 34.65 0.95
C ASP A 317 2.55 35.97 0.35
N GLU A 318 2.06 35.89 -0.89
CA GLU A 318 1.41 36.98 -1.61
C GLU A 318 0.30 36.46 -2.53
N ALA A 319 -0.74 37.26 -2.69
CA ALA A 319 -1.85 36.99 -3.58
C ALA A 319 -1.45 37.20 -5.05
N LEU A 320 -1.94 36.34 -5.94
CA LEU A 320 -1.93 36.61 -7.37
C LEU A 320 -2.97 37.68 -7.71
N ALA A 321 -2.64 38.57 -8.64
CA ALA A 321 -3.57 39.59 -9.11
C ALA A 321 -4.76 38.95 -9.85
N PRO A 322 -5.96 39.54 -9.83
CA PRO A 322 -7.06 39.00 -10.62
C PRO A 322 -6.76 39.10 -12.13
N GLY A 323 -6.90 38.00 -12.86
CA GLY A 323 -6.72 37.96 -14.31
C GLY A 323 -5.68 36.95 -14.79
N PRO A 324 -5.22 37.09 -16.05
CA PRO A 324 -4.30 36.16 -16.67
C PRO A 324 -2.86 36.36 -16.17
N HIS A 325 -2.18 35.24 -15.95
CA HIS A 325 -0.77 35.11 -15.59
C HIS A 325 -0.06 34.21 -16.60
N ASN A 326 1.27 34.34 -16.69
CA ASN A 326 2.09 33.51 -17.54
C ASN A 326 3.19 32.80 -16.74
N LEU A 327 3.19 31.47 -16.76
CA LEU A 327 4.24 30.62 -16.20
C LEU A 327 5.20 30.20 -17.31
N THR A 328 6.50 30.44 -17.14
CA THR A 328 7.52 30.19 -18.16
C THR A 328 8.69 29.40 -17.59
N PHE A 329 9.19 28.44 -18.39
CA PHE A 329 10.38 27.63 -18.12
C PHE A 329 11.38 27.83 -19.27
N VAL A 330 12.56 28.35 -18.95
CA VAL A 330 13.61 28.69 -19.92
C VAL A 330 14.84 27.85 -19.63
N LEU A 331 15.21 26.96 -20.56
CA LEU A 331 16.49 26.26 -20.47
C LEU A 331 17.62 27.23 -20.84
N LEU A 332 18.60 27.37 -19.95
CA LEU A 332 19.73 28.29 -20.09
C LEU A 332 21.03 27.56 -20.46
N ASN A 333 21.10 26.25 -20.22
CA ASN A 333 22.29 25.44 -20.48
C ASN A 333 22.05 24.47 -21.64
N ASP A 334 22.82 24.64 -22.73
CA ASP A 334 22.74 23.81 -23.94
C ASP A 334 23.30 22.39 -23.71
N ASP A 335 24.21 22.22 -22.74
CA ASP A 335 24.86 20.94 -22.46
C ASP A 335 23.85 19.88 -21.94
N VAL A 336 22.74 20.32 -21.34
CA VAL A 336 21.66 19.46 -20.85
C VAL A 336 20.45 19.43 -21.79
N GLN A 337 20.56 20.03 -22.98
CA GLN A 337 19.50 19.96 -23.98
C GLN A 337 19.35 18.52 -24.47
N GLY A 338 18.10 18.05 -24.57
CA GLY A 338 17.78 16.66 -24.90
C GLY A 338 17.77 15.71 -23.69
N THR A 339 18.20 16.17 -22.51
CA THR A 339 18.01 15.45 -21.24
C THR A 339 17.10 16.21 -20.28
N ALA A 340 17.22 17.54 -20.21
CA ALA A 340 16.39 18.37 -19.34
C ALA A 340 14.93 18.29 -19.77
N GLN A 341 14.08 17.75 -18.89
CA GLN A 341 12.68 17.51 -19.15
C GLN A 341 11.81 18.20 -18.10
N LEU A 342 10.79 18.94 -18.55
CA LEU A 342 9.70 19.43 -17.71
C LEU A 342 8.62 18.36 -17.63
N CYS A 343 8.39 17.85 -16.42
CA CYS A 343 7.57 16.68 -16.18
C CYS A 343 6.13 17.05 -15.81
N ASN A 344 5.96 17.92 -14.81
CA ASN A 344 4.65 18.47 -14.42
C ASN A 344 4.78 19.88 -13.84
N LEU A 345 3.64 20.57 -13.72
CA LEU A 345 3.49 21.81 -12.98
C LEU A 345 2.05 21.99 -12.48
N GLN A 346 1.90 22.79 -11.44
CA GLN A 346 0.64 23.33 -10.97
C GLN A 346 0.85 24.61 -10.15
N ILE A 347 -0.19 25.43 -10.13
CA ILE A 347 -0.33 26.54 -9.19
C ILE A 347 -1.46 26.16 -8.24
N LEU A 348 -1.21 26.31 -6.94
CA LEU A 348 -2.21 26.23 -5.89
C LEU A 348 -2.35 27.59 -5.22
N GLU A 349 -3.58 28.00 -4.94
CA GLU A 349 -3.88 29.23 -4.20
C GLU A 349 -4.57 28.86 -2.88
N TYR A 350 -4.27 29.59 -1.81
CA TYR A 350 -4.77 29.31 -0.46
C TYR A 350 -5.38 30.55 0.18
N GLY A 351 -6.44 30.35 0.97
CA GLY A 351 -7.00 31.40 1.81
C GLY A 351 -6.03 31.80 2.93
N ASP A 352 -6.43 32.77 3.74
CA ASP A 352 -5.65 33.19 4.90
C ASP A 352 -5.57 32.10 6.00
N GLU A 353 -4.83 32.38 7.08
CA GLU A 353 -4.65 31.45 8.21
C GLU A 353 -5.97 31.05 8.89
N SER A 354 -7.04 31.84 8.73
CA SER A 354 -8.37 31.49 9.25
C SER A 354 -9.15 30.58 8.31
N GLU A 355 -8.79 30.52 7.02
CA GLU A 355 -9.46 29.74 5.99
C GLU A 355 -8.69 28.46 5.58
N PHE A 356 -7.36 28.42 5.76
CA PHE A 356 -6.51 27.27 5.43
C PHE A 356 -5.45 27.01 6.51
N GLU A 357 -5.46 25.81 7.08
CA GLU A 357 -4.52 25.37 8.11
C GLU A 357 -3.34 24.60 7.50
N PHE A 358 -2.12 25.12 7.69
CA PHE A 358 -0.88 24.55 7.15
C PHE A 358 -0.10 23.67 8.14
N THR A 359 -0.55 23.60 9.39
CA THR A 359 0.07 22.78 10.43
C THR A 359 0.12 21.32 9.99
N GLU A 360 1.32 20.75 10.06
CA GLU A 360 1.54 19.35 9.72
C GLU A 360 0.74 18.43 10.65
N GLY A 361 0.11 17.40 10.08
CA GLY A 361 -0.77 16.51 10.83
C GLY A 361 -2.10 17.12 11.28
N HIS A 362 -2.46 18.33 10.84
CA HIS A 362 -3.80 18.83 11.05
C HIS A 362 -4.81 18.07 10.15
N HIS A 363 -5.83 17.49 10.78
CA HIS A 363 -6.82 16.64 10.14
C HIS A 363 -8.14 17.38 9.96
N SER A 364 -8.57 17.51 8.70
CA SER A 364 -9.73 18.30 8.28
C SER A 364 -10.23 17.85 6.90
N LEU A 365 -10.86 18.73 6.11
CA LEU A 365 -11.19 18.50 4.70
C LEU A 365 -10.36 19.39 3.80
N TYR A 366 -9.23 18.86 3.31
CA TYR A 366 -8.38 19.53 2.35
C TYR A 366 -8.81 19.19 0.92
N PRO A 367 -9.23 20.16 0.09
CA PRO A 367 -9.58 19.92 -1.30
C PRO A 367 -8.44 19.25 -2.06
N THR A 368 -8.81 18.27 -2.88
CA THR A 368 -7.93 17.61 -3.84
C THR A 368 -8.60 17.63 -5.20
N TYR A 369 -7.87 18.02 -6.24
CA TYR A 369 -8.42 18.26 -7.57
C TYR A 369 -7.98 17.17 -8.53
N SER A 370 -8.92 16.36 -9.03
CA SER A 370 -8.60 15.30 -10.00
C SER A 370 -8.19 15.82 -11.38
N ALA A 371 -7.61 14.94 -12.20
CA ALA A 371 -7.31 15.22 -13.61
C ALA A 371 -8.55 15.62 -14.45
N SER A 372 -9.75 15.19 -14.03
CA SER A 372 -11.03 15.58 -14.64
C SER A 372 -11.68 16.80 -13.99
N ASN A 373 -10.95 17.52 -13.13
CA ASN A 373 -11.41 18.69 -12.40
C ASN A 373 -12.58 18.44 -11.43
N ALA A 374 -12.77 17.18 -11.00
CA ALA A 374 -13.65 16.85 -9.89
C ALA A 374 -12.90 17.06 -8.57
N THR A 375 -13.58 17.65 -7.58
CA THR A 375 -13.03 17.88 -6.24
C THR A 375 -13.42 16.75 -5.30
N THR A 376 -12.41 16.19 -4.63
CA THR A 376 -12.55 15.33 -3.45
C THR A 376 -11.83 16.00 -2.28
N TYR A 377 -11.81 15.34 -1.13
CA TYR A 377 -11.11 15.82 0.06
C TYR A 377 -10.16 14.76 0.58
N ARG A 378 -9.03 15.20 1.12
CA ARG A 378 -8.04 14.37 1.84
C ARG A 378 -7.95 14.79 3.32
N PRO A 379 -7.36 13.96 4.20
CA PRO A 379 -7.35 14.20 5.64
C PRO A 379 -6.45 15.35 6.05
N THR A 380 -5.26 15.45 5.45
CA THR A 380 -4.21 16.40 5.85
C THR A 380 -3.71 17.21 4.66
N ASP A 381 -3.22 18.44 4.88
CA ASP A 381 -2.35 19.05 3.88
C ASP A 381 -0.99 18.36 3.89
N ARG A 382 -0.30 18.34 5.03
CA ARG A 382 1.04 17.76 5.17
C ARG A 382 1.01 16.61 6.17
N LEU A 383 1.80 15.58 5.90
CA LEU A 383 2.12 14.38 6.70
C LEU A 383 2.06 13.12 5.83
N CYS A 384 1.05 13.00 4.96
CA CYS A 384 0.83 11.76 4.20
C CYS A 384 1.72 11.62 2.95
N LEU A 385 2.40 10.48 2.82
CA LEU A 385 3.15 10.07 1.63
C LEU A 385 2.26 9.84 0.40
N MET A 386 0.95 9.62 0.59
CA MET A 386 -0.02 9.56 -0.52
C MET A 386 -0.21 10.93 -1.20
N ARG A 387 0.21 12.02 -0.55
CA ARG A 387 0.30 13.37 -1.15
C ARG A 387 1.73 13.73 -1.49
N THR A 388 2.63 13.52 -0.55
CA THR A 388 4.05 13.91 -0.66
C THR A 388 4.90 12.65 -0.72
N MET A 389 5.12 12.09 -1.91
CA MET A 389 5.77 10.79 -2.09
C MET A 389 7.15 10.63 -1.41
N HIS A 390 7.88 11.74 -1.18
CA HIS A 390 9.17 11.72 -0.48
C HIS A 390 9.04 11.73 1.05
N SER A 391 7.83 11.91 1.59
CA SER A 391 7.53 11.64 3.00
C SER A 391 7.69 10.16 3.29
N VAL A 392 8.02 9.85 4.53
CA VAL A 392 8.08 8.47 5.03
C VAL A 392 6.82 8.10 5.80
N ASP A 393 5.95 9.08 6.07
CA ASP A 393 4.83 8.94 6.98
C ASP A 393 3.51 8.78 6.22
N PHE A 394 2.66 7.89 6.72
CA PHE A 394 1.24 7.91 6.39
C PHE A 394 0.53 8.93 7.29
N CYS A 395 -0.53 9.59 6.81
CA CYS A 395 -1.45 10.26 7.75
C CYS A 395 -2.14 9.22 8.64
N ASP A 396 -2.74 9.68 9.74
CA ASP A 396 -3.35 8.81 10.73
C ASP A 396 -4.45 7.91 10.12
N ALA A 397 -5.20 8.43 9.15
CA ALA A 397 -6.20 7.65 8.42
C ALA A 397 -5.58 6.51 7.58
N CYS A 398 -4.44 6.75 6.94
CA CYS A 398 -3.76 5.75 6.13
C CYS A 398 -3.07 4.68 7.00
N ILE A 399 -2.39 5.07 8.09
CA ILE A 399 -1.75 4.08 8.98
C ILE A 399 -2.79 3.22 9.71
N GLU A 400 -3.94 3.78 10.09
CA GLU A 400 -5.06 3.01 10.63
C GLU A 400 -5.59 2.00 9.60
N GLY A 401 -5.76 2.43 8.34
CA GLY A 401 -6.13 1.55 7.24
C GLY A 401 -5.09 0.46 6.97
N LEU A 402 -3.79 0.75 7.16
CA LEU A 402 -2.70 -0.21 7.01
C LEU A 402 -2.81 -1.32 8.04
N TRP A 403 -3.01 -0.97 9.31
CA TRP A 403 -3.26 -1.94 10.39
C TRP A 403 -4.45 -2.84 10.08
N TRP A 404 -5.58 -2.28 9.68
CA TRP A 404 -6.76 -3.08 9.33
C TRP A 404 -6.49 -4.06 8.21
N SER A 405 -5.78 -3.59 7.18
CA SER A 405 -5.55 -4.37 5.98
C SER A 405 -4.57 -5.53 6.24
N LEU A 406 -3.51 -5.29 7.01
CA LEU A 406 -2.52 -6.30 7.34
C LEU A 406 -2.99 -7.28 8.41
N LEU A 407 -3.79 -6.86 9.39
CA LEU A 407 -4.30 -7.77 10.44
C LEU A 407 -5.49 -8.61 9.99
N ARG A 408 -6.34 -8.11 9.08
CA ARG A 408 -7.50 -8.86 8.56
C ARG A 408 -7.16 -10.30 8.11
N PRO A 409 -6.06 -10.58 7.40
CA PRO A 409 -5.70 -11.93 6.97
C PRO A 409 -4.92 -12.76 8.01
N LEU A 410 -4.65 -12.21 9.20
CA LEU A 410 -3.77 -12.78 10.22
C LEU A 410 -4.54 -13.07 11.52
N ASN A 411 -3.91 -13.89 12.37
CA ASN A 411 -4.33 -14.15 13.74
C ASN A 411 -3.36 -13.46 14.70
N LEU A 412 -3.87 -12.84 15.76
CA LEU A 412 -3.08 -12.34 16.90
C LEU A 412 -2.41 -13.49 17.68
N ILE A 413 -3.02 -14.68 17.69
CA ILE A 413 -2.45 -15.91 18.28
C ILE A 413 -1.71 -16.68 17.17
N ASP A 414 -0.38 -16.57 17.14
CA ASP A 414 0.52 -17.30 16.23
C ASP A 414 0.47 -18.82 16.49
N GLY A 415 0.27 -19.23 17.74
CA GLY A 415 0.24 -20.63 18.10
C GLY A 415 -0.18 -20.90 19.53
N ILE A 416 -0.60 -22.14 19.79
CA ILE A 416 -0.95 -22.62 21.13
C ILE A 416 -0.17 -23.91 21.38
N THR A 417 0.64 -23.91 22.44
CA THR A 417 1.36 -25.09 22.90
C THR A 417 0.75 -25.59 24.22
N GLN A 418 0.58 -26.91 24.31
CA GLN A 418 0.04 -27.56 25.50
C GLN A 418 1.00 -28.62 26.03
N ARG A 419 1.19 -28.66 27.35
CA ARG A 419 1.97 -29.68 28.05
C ARG A 419 1.15 -30.25 29.20
N ALA A 420 0.48 -31.37 28.93
CA ALA A 420 -0.26 -32.11 29.94
C ALA A 420 0.69 -32.71 30.98
N ARG A 421 0.34 -32.56 32.26
CA ARG A 421 1.09 -33.08 33.40
C ARG A 421 0.34 -34.25 34.04
N THR A 422 1.09 -35.09 34.76
CA THR A 422 0.56 -36.28 35.43
C THR A 422 -0.29 -35.97 36.66
N ASP A 423 -0.29 -34.72 37.15
CA ASP A 423 -1.11 -34.27 38.28
C ASP A 423 -2.49 -33.74 37.85
N GLY A 424 -2.90 -33.99 36.59
CA GLY A 424 -4.22 -33.60 36.09
C GLY A 424 -4.33 -32.15 35.64
N VAL A 425 -3.21 -31.43 35.52
CA VAL A 425 -3.16 -30.05 35.03
C VAL A 425 -2.45 -30.02 33.68
N THR A 426 -2.85 -29.11 32.81
CA THR A 426 -2.22 -28.88 31.52
C THR A 426 -1.72 -27.44 31.45
N ASN A 427 -0.43 -27.28 31.15
CA ASN A 427 0.15 -25.98 30.92
C ASN A 427 -0.13 -25.57 29.48
N VAL A 428 -0.94 -24.53 29.29
CA VAL A 428 -1.27 -23.95 27.99
C VAL A 428 -0.48 -22.65 27.86
N THR A 429 0.25 -22.51 26.75
CA THR A 429 1.04 -21.32 26.45
C THR A 429 0.65 -20.80 25.08
N LEU A 430 0.28 -19.53 25.03
CA LEU A 430 -0.02 -18.77 23.82
C LEU A 430 1.27 -18.17 23.26
N GLU A 431 1.47 -18.34 21.97
CA GLU A 431 2.43 -17.61 21.15
C GLU A 431 1.63 -16.54 20.42
N LEU A 432 1.90 -15.26 20.71
CA LEU A 432 1.21 -14.13 20.08
C LEU A 432 2.08 -13.52 18.99
N LEU A 433 1.46 -12.84 18.02
CA LEU A 433 2.19 -11.96 17.11
C LEU A 433 3.10 -11.03 17.92
N PRO A 434 4.38 -10.85 17.54
CA PRO A 434 5.36 -10.12 18.34
C PRO A 434 5.15 -8.60 18.20
N LEU A 435 4.01 -8.13 18.71
CA LEU A 435 3.56 -6.77 18.88
C LEU A 435 3.46 -6.44 20.36
N ALA A 436 3.18 -5.18 20.69
CA ALA A 436 3.05 -4.68 22.04
C ALA A 436 4.29 -5.00 22.89
N GLN A 437 4.08 -5.42 24.13
CA GLN A 437 5.15 -5.85 25.04
C GLN A 437 5.98 -7.06 24.56
N PHE A 438 5.63 -7.68 23.41
CA PHE A 438 6.35 -8.82 22.84
C PHE A 438 7.18 -8.47 21.60
N ARG A 439 7.28 -7.19 21.22
CA ARG A 439 8.15 -6.77 20.12
C ARG A 439 9.62 -7.10 20.38
N GLU A 440 10.28 -7.59 19.33
CA GLU A 440 11.74 -7.69 19.29
C GLU A 440 12.40 -6.35 18.95
N ILE A 441 11.77 -5.61 18.03
CA ILE A 441 12.19 -4.27 17.59
C ILE A 441 11.21 -3.26 18.19
N PRO A 442 11.64 -2.40 19.14
CA PRO A 442 10.76 -1.40 19.73
C PRO A 442 10.20 -0.44 18.66
N ASN A 443 8.92 -0.09 18.79
CA ASN A 443 8.31 1.01 18.06
C ASN A 443 8.08 2.22 18.99
N SER A 444 7.83 3.38 18.40
CA SER A 444 7.52 4.60 19.17
C SER A 444 6.05 4.72 19.54
N ALA A 445 5.16 3.98 18.86
CA ALA A 445 3.72 4.05 19.11
C ALA A 445 3.36 3.39 20.45
N GLU A 446 2.41 3.98 21.18
CA GLU A 446 1.84 3.33 22.35
C GLU A 446 0.99 2.11 21.95
N GLU A 447 1.31 0.95 22.51
CA GLU A 447 0.61 -0.31 22.21
C GLU A 447 0.57 -1.27 23.40
N SER A 448 -0.43 -2.15 23.42
CA SER A 448 -0.61 -3.17 24.47
C SER A 448 -1.39 -4.39 23.97
N TYR A 449 -1.10 -5.57 24.54
CA TYR A 449 -2.06 -6.68 24.53
C TYR A 449 -2.79 -6.78 25.87
N THR A 450 -4.11 -6.94 25.80
CA THR A 450 -4.94 -7.42 26.91
C THR A 450 -5.32 -8.88 26.65
N ILE A 451 -5.14 -9.74 27.65
CA ILE A 451 -5.47 -11.18 27.53
C ILE A 451 -6.46 -11.53 28.64
N GLN A 452 -7.57 -12.15 28.28
CA GLN A 452 -8.60 -12.57 29.22
C GLN A 452 -9.00 -14.02 28.96
N TRP A 453 -9.01 -14.82 30.01
CA TRP A 453 -9.37 -16.24 29.96
C TRP A 453 -10.79 -16.45 30.50
N PHE A 454 -11.50 -17.40 29.92
CA PHE A 454 -12.87 -17.74 30.28
C PHE A 454 -13.03 -19.26 30.42
N ASP A 455 -13.85 -19.69 31.37
CA ASP A 455 -14.31 -21.08 31.43
C ASP A 455 -15.34 -21.35 30.32
N SER A 456 -15.75 -22.62 30.18
CA SER A 456 -16.72 -23.06 29.17
C SER A 456 -18.11 -22.40 29.29
N ASP A 457 -18.42 -21.82 30.46
CA ASP A 457 -19.70 -21.13 30.73
C ASP A 457 -19.59 -19.61 30.52
N GLY A 458 -18.43 -19.10 30.09
CA GLY A 458 -18.14 -17.68 29.91
C GLY A 458 -17.76 -16.94 31.21
N GLY A 459 -17.50 -17.68 32.29
CA GLY A 459 -17.00 -17.14 33.55
C GLY A 459 -15.55 -16.69 33.42
N VAL A 460 -15.24 -15.48 33.90
CA VAL A 460 -13.88 -14.90 33.80
C VAL A 460 -12.91 -15.60 34.77
N LEU A 461 -11.82 -16.11 34.22
CA LEU A 461 -10.73 -16.76 34.96
C LEU A 461 -9.64 -15.72 35.29
N ALA A 462 -9.92 -14.89 36.31
CA ALA A 462 -9.11 -13.70 36.64
C ALA A 462 -7.65 -14.01 37.05
N GLU A 463 -7.36 -15.23 37.49
CA GLU A 463 -6.02 -15.67 37.89
C GLU A 463 -5.00 -15.69 36.74
N TRP A 464 -5.45 -15.72 35.48
CA TRP A 464 -4.61 -15.70 34.28
C TRP A 464 -4.76 -14.41 33.46
N ALA A 465 -5.39 -13.38 34.03
CA ALA A 465 -5.53 -12.09 33.35
C ALA A 465 -4.15 -11.55 32.90
N ASN A 466 -4.05 -11.14 31.63
CA ASN A 466 -2.84 -10.66 30.96
C ASN A 466 -1.65 -11.64 30.97
N SER A 467 -1.91 -12.94 31.21
CA SER A 467 -0.92 -13.99 31.10
C SER A 467 -1.05 -14.74 29.78
N THR A 468 0.06 -14.95 29.07
CA THR A 468 0.14 -15.88 27.93
C THR A 468 0.20 -17.34 28.36
N THR A 469 0.30 -17.62 29.67
CA THR A 469 0.37 -18.98 30.21
C THR A 469 -0.72 -19.22 31.25
N ALA A 470 -1.43 -20.33 31.12
CA ALA A 470 -2.47 -20.78 32.04
C ALA A 470 -2.24 -22.24 32.46
N LEU A 471 -2.47 -22.53 33.75
CA LEU A 471 -2.38 -23.87 34.32
C LEU A 471 -3.79 -24.44 34.52
N ILE A 472 -4.30 -25.12 33.51
CA ILE A 472 -5.72 -25.46 33.42
C ILE A 472 -5.95 -26.89 33.90
N SER A 473 -6.93 -27.10 34.77
CA SER A 473 -7.37 -28.43 35.17
C SER A 473 -7.89 -29.20 33.96
N GLN A 474 -7.46 -30.45 33.80
CA GLN A 474 -7.97 -31.34 32.75
C GLN A 474 -9.48 -31.61 32.89
N GLU A 475 -10.07 -31.36 34.07
CA GLU A 475 -11.51 -31.49 34.32
C GLU A 475 -12.33 -30.37 33.67
N LEU A 476 -11.74 -29.20 33.40
CA LEU A 476 -12.42 -28.09 32.71
C LEU A 476 -12.77 -28.47 31.27
N GLY A 477 -11.96 -29.34 30.65
CA GLY A 477 -12.16 -29.85 29.29
C GLY A 477 -11.86 -28.82 28.20
N GLU A 478 -12.39 -27.60 28.34
CA GLU A 478 -12.30 -26.51 27.37
C GLU A 478 -12.21 -25.16 28.09
N VAL A 479 -11.46 -24.23 27.50
CA VAL A 479 -11.42 -22.82 27.92
C VAL A 479 -11.44 -21.93 26.69
N GLU A 480 -11.88 -20.69 26.83
CA GLU A 480 -11.75 -19.65 25.80
C GLU A 480 -10.71 -18.62 26.23
N VAL A 481 -9.96 -18.08 25.28
CA VAL A 481 -9.10 -16.91 25.51
C VAL A 481 -9.43 -15.80 24.52
N GLU A 482 -9.60 -14.59 25.05
CA GLU A 482 -9.68 -13.36 24.26
C GLU A 482 -8.33 -12.63 24.32
N VAL A 483 -7.78 -12.34 23.15
CA VAL A 483 -6.58 -11.51 22.99
C VAL A 483 -7.00 -10.24 22.24
N ARG A 484 -6.73 -9.08 22.84
CA ARG A 484 -6.97 -7.78 22.22
C ARG A 484 -5.67 -7.03 22.06
N PHE A 485 -5.33 -6.70 20.83
CA PHE A 485 -4.28 -5.74 20.51
C PHE A 485 -4.84 -4.32 20.56
N SER A 486 -4.05 -3.37 21.04
CA SER A 486 -4.39 -1.94 21.03
C SER A 486 -3.16 -1.13 20.65
N THR A 487 -3.33 -0.14 19.80
CA THR A 487 -2.30 0.84 19.44
C THR A 487 -2.94 2.22 19.28
N GLU A 488 -2.23 3.29 19.63
CA GLU A 488 -2.71 4.66 19.42
C GLU A 488 -2.96 5.02 17.94
N GLN A 489 -2.38 4.25 17.01
CA GLN A 489 -2.55 4.38 15.57
C GLN A 489 -3.88 3.83 15.03
N VAL A 490 -4.72 3.24 15.89
CA VAL A 490 -6.04 2.72 15.55
C VAL A 490 -7.04 3.21 16.59
N ARG A 491 -7.92 4.13 16.19
CA ARG A 491 -9.01 4.68 17.01
C ARG A 491 -10.33 3.95 16.78
N LEU A 492 -10.52 3.34 15.61
CA LEU A 492 -11.71 2.55 15.28
C LEU A 492 -11.32 1.16 14.81
N ASP A 493 -12.09 0.15 15.19
CA ASP A 493 -11.95 -1.22 14.68
C ASP A 493 -13.31 -1.76 14.22
N PRO A 494 -13.84 -1.25 13.10
CA PRO A 494 -15.18 -1.62 12.63
C PRO A 494 -15.26 -3.08 12.16
N GLN A 495 -14.12 -3.72 11.91
CA GLN A 495 -14.03 -5.10 11.41
C GLN A 495 -13.62 -6.11 12.50
N ASN A 496 -13.38 -5.62 13.72
CA ASN A 496 -12.96 -6.42 14.87
C ASN A 496 -11.69 -7.25 14.57
N VAL A 497 -10.70 -6.64 13.87
CA VAL A 497 -9.43 -7.29 13.53
C VAL A 497 -8.36 -7.11 14.60
N MET A 498 -8.61 -6.25 15.60
CA MET A 498 -7.73 -6.03 16.75
C MET A 498 -8.07 -6.95 17.93
N LEU A 499 -9.04 -7.85 17.75
CA LEU A 499 -9.48 -8.81 18.75
C LEU A 499 -9.57 -10.19 18.14
N GLU A 500 -9.04 -11.17 18.86
CA GLU A 500 -9.19 -12.58 18.57
C GLU A 500 -9.74 -13.30 19.79
N ARG A 501 -10.64 -14.24 19.56
CA ARG A 501 -11.05 -15.23 20.56
C ARG A 501 -10.71 -16.59 20.04
N GLU A 502 -10.12 -17.42 20.89
CA GLU A 502 -9.90 -18.82 20.54
C GLU A 502 -10.30 -19.78 21.65
N THR A 503 -10.96 -20.85 21.22
CA THR A 503 -11.38 -21.98 22.05
C THR A 503 -10.28 -23.02 22.10
N ILE A 504 -9.90 -23.43 23.31
CA ILE A 504 -8.81 -24.38 23.55
C ILE A 504 -9.35 -25.61 24.25
N GLU A 505 -9.37 -26.73 23.51
CA GLU A 505 -9.56 -28.06 24.10
C GLU A 505 -8.33 -28.44 24.93
N VAL A 506 -8.53 -28.69 26.23
CA VAL A 506 -7.47 -28.97 27.20
C VAL A 506 -7.00 -30.41 27.04
N GLN A 507 -5.73 -30.59 26.64
CA GLN A 507 -5.16 -31.92 26.44
C GLN A 507 -5.07 -32.69 27.76
N THR A 508 -5.35 -33.99 27.69
CA THR A 508 -5.23 -34.91 28.83
C THR A 508 -4.03 -35.85 28.69
N CYS A 509 -3.46 -36.30 29.81
CA CYS A 509 -2.37 -37.27 29.79
C CYS A 509 -2.86 -38.61 29.19
N GLY A 510 -2.51 -38.89 27.94
CA GLY A 510 -2.83 -40.16 27.26
C GLY A 510 -3.25 -40.03 25.79
N GLN A 511 -3.60 -38.83 25.32
CA GLN A 511 -3.88 -38.57 23.90
C GLN A 511 -2.57 -38.37 23.12
N ARG A 512 -2.15 -39.35 22.31
CA ARG A 512 -1.20 -39.08 21.22
C ARG A 512 -1.96 -38.38 20.09
N ARG A 513 -1.42 -37.28 19.54
CA ARG A 513 -1.84 -36.77 18.23
C ARG A 513 -1.81 -37.94 17.23
N SER A 514 -2.96 -38.26 16.64
CA SER A 514 -2.93 -38.91 15.33
C SER A 514 -2.50 -37.83 14.35
N GLU A 515 -1.34 -38.01 13.72
CA GLU A 515 -0.98 -37.17 12.57
C GLU A 515 -2.10 -37.29 11.53
N PRO A 516 -2.54 -36.19 10.91
CA PRO A 516 -3.40 -36.30 9.74
C PRO A 516 -2.60 -37.06 8.68
N ALA A 517 -3.16 -38.16 8.20
CA ALA A 517 -2.60 -38.87 7.06
C ALA A 517 -2.51 -37.88 5.89
N LYS A 518 -1.28 -37.57 5.46
CA LYS A 518 -1.04 -36.91 4.18
C LYS A 518 -1.69 -37.77 3.10
N LEU A 519 -2.71 -37.24 2.45
CA LEU A 519 -3.28 -37.73 1.20
C LEU A 519 -3.16 -36.61 0.16
#